data_AF-K2CVJ3-F1
#
_entry.id   AF-K2CVJ3-F1
#
_cell.length_a   1.000
_cell.length_b   1.000
_cell.length_c   1.000
_cell.angle_alpha   90.00
_cell.angle_beta   90.00
_cell.angle_gamma   90.00
#
_symmetry.space_group_name_H-M   'P 1'
#
loop_
_entity.id
_entity.type
_entity.pdbx_description
1 polymer ?
#
loop_
_entity_poly.entity_id
_entity_poly.type
_entity_poly.pdbx_seq_one_letter_code
_entity_poly.pdbx_strand_id
1 'polypeptide(L)'
;MRVNIFREGGYSGGGFDVNGGTLTGPLTLAANPTQLLETSTKEYVDTSISSHSGNTVLHLNTNDKTLLSNITVSSSDINKLAGITSSVQSQLNTKALITGGTFTGFITLHANPTNSMHAVTKQYIDAALPDASSGLSIGDVVRKTV
;
A
#
# COMPACT_ATOMS: atom_id res chain seq x y z
N MET A 1 49.69 -9.92 -73.67
CA MET A 1 48.73 -8.99 -73.03
C MET A 1 47.53 -9.82 -72.59
N ARG A 2 47.30 -9.96 -71.29
CA ARG A 2 46.22 -10.79 -70.75
C ARG A 2 45.27 -9.83 -70.03
N VAL A 3 44.08 -9.68 -70.59
CA VAL A 3 43.03 -8.83 -70.03
C VAL A 3 42.26 -9.70 -69.06
N ASN A 4 42.46 -9.48 -67.75
CA ASN A 4 41.61 -10.06 -66.73
C ASN A 4 40.34 -9.22 -66.63
N ILE A 5 39.23 -9.77 -67.08
CA ILE A 5 37.89 -9.20 -66.88
C ILE A 5 37.45 -9.64 -65.48
N PHE A 6 37.40 -8.72 -64.53
CA PHE A 6 36.70 -8.94 -63.27
C PHE A 6 35.21 -9.00 -63.58
N ARG A 7 34.59 -10.18 -63.49
CA ARG A 7 33.12 -10.28 -63.42
C ARG A 7 32.72 -9.67 -62.09
N GLU A 8 31.87 -8.65 -62.13
CA GLU A 8 31.22 -8.10 -60.94
C GLU A 8 30.50 -9.24 -60.20
N GLY A 9 30.68 -9.27 -58.87
CA GLY A 9 30.07 -10.27 -57.98
C GLY A 9 31.01 -11.39 -57.48
N GLY A 10 32.32 -11.31 -57.74
CA GLY A 10 33.31 -12.30 -57.31
C GLY A 10 33.77 -12.17 -55.86
N TYR A 11 32.93 -12.53 -54.88
CA TYR A 11 33.44 -13.16 -53.67
C TYR A 11 32.95 -14.60 -53.68
N SER A 12 33.86 -15.57 -53.82
CA SER A 12 33.56 -17.00 -53.76
C SER A 12 33.18 -17.47 -52.34
N GLY A 13 32.53 -16.60 -51.55
CA GLY A 13 32.24 -16.74 -50.14
C GLY A 13 31.11 -15.83 -49.63
N GLY A 14 30.16 -15.42 -50.48
CA GLY A 14 28.81 -14.95 -50.08
C GLY A 14 28.72 -13.94 -48.93
N GLY A 15 29.56 -12.91 -48.89
CA GLY A 15 29.57 -11.88 -47.85
C GLY A 15 28.90 -10.56 -48.27
N PHE A 16 28.48 -9.76 -47.29
CA PHE A 16 28.05 -8.37 -47.48
C PHE A 16 29.21 -7.47 -47.92
N ASP A 17 28.92 -6.34 -48.57
CA ASP A 17 29.94 -5.34 -48.89
C ASP A 17 30.24 -4.45 -47.66
N VAL A 18 31.20 -3.53 -47.79
CA VAL A 18 31.61 -2.61 -46.69
C VAL A 18 30.55 -1.58 -46.31
N ASN A 19 29.53 -1.39 -47.14
CA ASN A 19 28.34 -0.58 -46.87
C ASN A 19 27.18 -1.44 -46.33
N GLY A 20 27.38 -2.75 -46.20
CA GLY A 20 26.39 -3.71 -45.71
C GLY A 20 25.58 -4.37 -46.83
N GLY A 21 24.31 -4.66 -46.56
CA GLY A 21 23.39 -5.24 -47.53
C GLY A 21 22.08 -5.69 -46.89
N THR A 22 21.21 -6.29 -47.68
CA THR A 22 19.89 -6.80 -47.23
C THR A 22 19.77 -8.29 -47.53
N LEU A 23 19.28 -9.06 -46.56
CA LEU A 23 18.93 -10.46 -46.75
C LEU A 23 17.45 -10.57 -47.14
N THR A 24 17.16 -11.36 -48.18
CA THR A 24 15.78 -11.70 -48.57
C THR A 24 15.30 -13.01 -47.93
N GLY A 25 16.11 -13.61 -47.04
CA GLY A 25 15.83 -14.86 -46.34
C GLY A 25 16.36 -14.85 -44.90
N PRO A 26 16.08 -15.90 -44.10
CA PRO A 26 16.49 -15.98 -42.71
C PRO A 26 18.01 -16.06 -42.56
N LEU A 27 18.52 -15.46 -41.49
CA LEU A 27 19.92 -15.53 -41.08
C LEU A 27 20.07 -16.55 -39.94
N THR A 28 20.81 -17.63 -40.19
CA THR A 28 21.18 -18.62 -39.17
C THR A 28 22.63 -18.38 -38.74
N LEU A 29 22.85 -18.14 -37.45
CA LEU A 29 24.19 -17.91 -36.88
C LEU A 29 24.72 -19.19 -36.23
N ALA A 30 26.04 -19.36 -36.21
CA ALA A 30 26.68 -20.55 -35.64
C ALA A 30 26.68 -20.57 -34.10
N ALA A 31 26.56 -19.40 -33.45
CA ALA A 31 26.57 -19.24 -32.00
C ALA A 31 25.93 -17.92 -31.57
N ASN A 32 25.69 -17.80 -30.26
CA ASN A 32 25.24 -16.57 -29.59
C ASN A 32 26.39 -15.54 -29.51
N PRO A 33 26.07 -14.23 -29.45
CA PRO A 33 27.09 -13.19 -29.40
C PRO A 33 27.92 -13.24 -28.11
N THR A 34 29.22 -12.96 -28.23
CA THR A 34 30.21 -12.80 -27.17
C THR A 34 30.85 -11.40 -27.16
N GLN A 35 30.81 -10.67 -28.29
CA GLN A 35 31.28 -9.30 -28.42
C GLN A 35 30.12 -8.31 -28.53
N LEU A 36 30.36 -7.06 -28.14
CA LEU A 36 29.34 -6.01 -28.07
C LEU A 36 28.63 -5.72 -29.40
N LEU A 37 29.34 -5.84 -30.52
CA LEU A 37 28.85 -5.48 -31.86
C LEU A 37 28.51 -6.70 -32.73
N GLU A 38 28.47 -7.90 -32.15
CA GLU A 38 28.00 -9.08 -32.86
C GLU A 38 26.48 -9.08 -33.02
N THR A 39 26.00 -9.72 -34.08
CA THR A 39 24.56 -9.87 -34.32
C THR A 39 23.98 -10.85 -33.29
N SER A 40 22.85 -10.49 -32.68
CA SER A 40 22.19 -11.36 -31.69
C SER A 40 21.30 -12.42 -32.34
N THR A 41 21.33 -13.64 -31.80
CA THR A 41 20.35 -14.68 -32.14
C THR A 41 19.04 -14.45 -31.38
N LYS A 42 17.94 -15.06 -31.86
CA LYS A 42 16.68 -15.10 -31.11
C LYS A 42 16.81 -15.81 -29.76
N GLU A 43 17.56 -16.92 -29.72
CA GLU A 43 17.80 -17.69 -28.48
C GLU A 43 18.48 -16.83 -27.40
N TYR A 44 19.50 -16.06 -27.78
CA TYR A 44 20.19 -15.17 -26.85
C TYR A 44 19.22 -14.15 -26.23
N VAL A 45 18.43 -13.47 -27.07
CA VAL A 45 17.45 -12.48 -26.61
C VAL A 45 16.39 -13.11 -25.71
N ASP A 46 15.82 -14.24 -26.10
CA ASP A 46 14.80 -14.93 -25.30
C ASP A 46 15.35 -15.38 -23.94
N THR A 47 16.59 -15.88 -23.90
CA THR A 47 17.27 -16.29 -22.66
C THR A 47 17.54 -15.09 -21.76
N SER A 48 18.02 -13.97 -22.31
CA SER A 48 18.25 -12.74 -21.56
C SER A 48 16.95 -12.17 -20.99
N ILE A 49 15.85 -12.16 -21.77
CA ILE A 49 14.54 -11.69 -21.31
C ILE A 49 13.99 -12.61 -20.22
N SER A 50 14.07 -13.92 -20.41
CA SER A 50 13.63 -14.90 -19.41
C SER A 50 14.39 -14.71 -18.09
N SER A 51 15.71 -14.61 -18.15
CA SER A 51 16.56 -14.32 -16.99
C SER A 51 16.21 -12.99 -16.32
N HIS A 52 16.01 -11.92 -17.11
CA HIS A 52 15.62 -10.62 -16.60
C HIS A 52 14.25 -10.66 -15.90
N SER A 53 13.25 -11.34 -16.49
CA SER A 53 11.90 -11.43 -15.93
C SER A 53 11.82 -12.18 -14.59
N GLY A 54 12.77 -13.09 -14.37
CA GLY A 54 12.94 -13.83 -13.10
C GLY A 54 13.86 -13.15 -12.09
N ASN A 55 14.50 -12.02 -12.44
CA ASN A 55 15.47 -11.37 -11.57
C ASN A 55 14.79 -10.62 -10.41
N THR A 56 14.70 -11.26 -9.25
CA THR A 56 14.06 -10.70 -8.06
C THR A 56 14.88 -9.61 -7.34
N VAL A 57 16.08 -9.29 -7.83
CA VAL A 57 16.84 -8.11 -7.35
C VAL A 57 16.30 -6.83 -8.00
N LEU A 58 15.87 -6.93 -9.26
CA LEU A 58 15.30 -5.82 -10.02
C LEU A 58 13.76 -5.82 -10.00
N HIS A 59 13.16 -7.00 -9.86
CA HIS A 59 11.72 -7.20 -9.87
C HIS A 59 11.23 -7.74 -8.54
N LEU A 60 9.93 -7.60 -8.29
CA LEU A 60 9.27 -8.26 -7.17
C LEU A 60 9.31 -9.79 -7.31
N ASN A 61 9.51 -10.49 -6.20
CA ASN A 61 9.41 -11.95 -6.16
C ASN A 61 7.94 -12.41 -6.31
N THR A 62 7.72 -13.71 -6.50
CA THR A 62 6.37 -14.28 -6.69
C THR A 62 5.43 -14.03 -5.49
N ASN A 63 5.96 -14.08 -4.27
CA ASN A 63 5.17 -13.83 -3.06
C ASN A 63 4.75 -12.36 -2.97
N ASP A 64 5.66 -11.43 -3.25
CA ASP A 64 5.37 -10.00 -3.29
C ASP A 64 4.28 -9.68 -4.33
N LYS A 65 4.40 -10.26 -5.54
CA LYS A 65 3.39 -10.10 -6.61
C LYS A 65 2.02 -10.61 -6.19
N THR A 66 1.97 -11.77 -5.52
CA THR A 66 0.72 -12.39 -5.04
C THR A 66 0.10 -11.58 -3.90
N LEU A 67 0.92 -11.07 -2.99
CA LEU A 67 0.47 -10.18 -1.92
C LEU A 67 -0.16 -8.92 -2.54
N LEU A 68 0.55 -8.25 -3.45
CA LEU A 68 0.08 -7.02 -4.08
C LEU A 68 -1.15 -7.24 -4.98
N SER A 69 -1.28 -8.39 -5.65
CA SER A 69 -2.43 -8.65 -6.52
C SER A 69 -3.74 -8.87 -5.75
N ASN A 70 -3.65 -9.27 -4.48
CA ASN A 70 -4.81 -9.51 -3.62
C ASN A 70 -5.21 -8.28 -2.80
N ILE A 71 -4.44 -7.19 -2.86
CA ILE A 71 -4.79 -5.92 -2.23
C ILE A 71 -5.95 -5.30 -3.01
N THR A 72 -7.13 -5.24 -2.38
CA THR A 72 -8.34 -4.61 -2.95
C THR A 72 -8.54 -3.17 -2.51
N VAL A 73 -7.74 -2.68 -1.56
CA VAL A 73 -7.81 -1.32 -1.03
C VAL A 73 -7.02 -0.33 -1.88
N SER A 74 -7.46 0.92 -1.92
CA SER A 74 -6.78 1.97 -2.69
C SER A 74 -5.43 2.32 -2.06
N SER A 75 -4.51 2.88 -2.85
CA SER A 75 -3.25 3.44 -2.31
C SER A 75 -3.49 4.51 -1.25
N SER A 76 -4.59 5.28 -1.38
CA SER A 76 -4.99 6.27 -0.38
C SER A 76 -5.34 5.64 0.97
N ASP A 77 -5.98 4.47 0.97
CA ASP A 77 -6.34 3.76 2.19
C ASP A 77 -5.14 3.06 2.82
N ILE A 78 -4.23 2.51 2.00
CA ILE A 78 -2.95 1.95 2.49
C ILE A 78 -2.11 3.05 3.14
N ASN A 79 -2.06 4.24 2.55
CA ASN A 79 -1.29 5.35 3.10
C ASN A 79 -1.83 5.87 4.44
N LYS A 80 -3.11 5.62 4.79
CA LYS A 80 -3.64 5.90 6.13
C LYS A 80 -3.01 5.03 7.21
N LEU A 81 -2.43 3.88 6.87
CA LEU A 81 -1.70 3.03 7.82
C LEU A 81 -0.28 3.59 8.11
N ALA A 82 0.18 4.61 7.37
CA ALA A 82 1.45 5.26 7.66
C ALA A 82 1.43 5.87 9.08
N GLY A 83 2.45 5.56 9.89
CA GLY A 83 2.56 6.04 11.27
C GLY A 83 1.90 5.15 12.32
N ILE A 84 1.29 4.02 11.93
CA ILE A 84 0.84 2.99 12.86
C ILE A 84 2.07 2.27 13.43
N THR A 85 2.37 2.49 14.71
CA THR A 85 3.55 1.93 15.42
C THR A 85 3.26 0.63 16.18
N SER A 86 2.03 0.11 16.10
CA SER A 86 1.58 -1.12 16.78
C SER A 86 0.51 -1.81 15.94
N SER A 87 0.07 -3.02 16.30
CA SER A 87 -1.02 -3.65 15.55
C SER A 87 -2.27 -2.74 15.55
N VAL A 88 -2.92 -2.63 14.39
CA VAL A 88 -4.15 -1.82 14.22
C VAL A 88 -5.19 -2.19 15.28
N GLN A 89 -5.31 -3.49 15.56
CA GLN A 89 -6.22 -3.98 16.59
C GLN A 89 -5.89 -3.45 17.98
N SER A 90 -4.62 -3.36 18.36
CA SER A 90 -4.22 -2.80 19.66
C SER A 90 -4.62 -1.32 19.76
N GLN A 91 -4.35 -0.54 18.71
CA GLN A 91 -4.76 0.86 18.66
C GLN A 91 -6.29 1.03 18.77
N LEU A 92 -7.05 0.19 18.08
CA LEU A 92 -8.52 0.18 18.15
C LEU A 92 -9.04 -0.23 19.53
N ASN A 93 -8.42 -1.22 20.18
CA ASN A 93 -8.83 -1.69 21.51
C ASN A 93 -8.70 -0.61 22.60
N THR A 94 -7.91 0.44 22.37
CA THR A 94 -7.81 1.58 23.31
C THR A 94 -8.88 2.65 23.11
N LYS A 95 -9.68 2.56 22.04
CA LYS A 95 -10.75 3.53 21.75
C LYS A 95 -12.08 3.10 22.36
N ALA A 96 -12.90 4.08 22.70
CA ALA A 96 -14.26 3.82 23.17
C ALA A 96 -15.15 3.28 22.05
N LEU A 97 -16.05 2.35 22.39
CA LEU A 97 -17.02 1.78 21.45
C LEU A 97 -18.25 2.69 21.30
N ILE A 98 -18.76 2.81 20.08
CA ILE A 98 -19.98 3.58 19.78
C ILE A 98 -21.26 2.93 20.33
N THR A 99 -21.25 1.61 20.54
CA THR A 99 -22.37 0.86 21.12
C THR A 99 -22.43 0.98 22.64
N GLY A 100 -21.54 1.77 23.25
CA GLY A 100 -21.34 1.84 24.69
C GLY A 100 -20.25 0.88 25.17
N GLY A 101 -19.77 1.14 26.39
CA GLY A 101 -18.72 0.35 27.04
C GLY A 101 -18.44 0.85 28.46
N THR A 102 -17.61 0.11 29.19
CA THR A 102 -17.17 0.46 30.54
C THR A 102 -15.80 1.12 30.48
N PHE A 103 -15.67 2.33 31.02
CA PHE A 103 -14.38 2.96 31.25
C PHE A 103 -13.86 2.55 32.64
N THR A 104 -12.63 2.05 32.71
CA THR A 104 -12.00 1.62 33.98
C THR A 104 -11.27 2.75 34.71
N GLY A 105 -11.03 3.87 34.03
CA GLY A 105 -10.41 5.08 34.59
C GLY A 105 -11.41 6.22 34.81
N PHE A 106 -10.94 7.32 35.39
CA PHE A 106 -11.76 8.52 35.56
C PHE A 106 -12.12 9.15 34.22
N ILE A 107 -13.38 9.59 34.10
CA ILE A 107 -13.87 10.39 32.99
C ILE A 107 -13.98 11.84 33.47
N THR A 108 -13.22 12.74 32.84
CA THR A 108 -13.33 14.18 33.07
C THR A 108 -14.12 14.81 31.93
N LEU A 109 -15.25 15.44 32.25
CA LEU A 109 -16.05 16.18 31.28
C LEU A 109 -15.58 17.65 31.24
N HIS A 110 -15.46 18.22 30.04
CA HIS A 110 -14.91 19.56 29.85
C HIS A 110 -15.85 20.70 30.26
N ALA A 111 -17.16 20.44 30.37
CA ALA A 111 -18.19 21.43 30.68
C ALA A 111 -19.46 20.78 31.26
N ASN A 112 -20.35 21.63 31.79
CA ASN A 112 -21.68 21.23 32.23
C ASN A 112 -22.58 20.79 31.05
N PRO A 113 -23.53 19.86 31.27
CA PRO A 113 -24.46 19.39 30.24
C PRO A 113 -25.37 20.53 29.74
N THR A 114 -25.66 20.55 28.43
CA THR A 114 -26.59 21.49 27.78
C THR A 114 -27.79 20.79 27.13
N ASN A 115 -27.65 19.52 26.73
CA ASN A 115 -28.75 18.70 26.24
C ASN A 115 -29.14 17.64 27.27
N SER A 116 -30.42 17.23 27.25
CA SER A 116 -30.97 16.25 28.20
C SER A 116 -30.30 14.87 28.17
N MET A 117 -29.64 14.50 27.07
CA MET A 117 -28.94 13.20 26.92
C MET A 117 -27.42 13.29 27.14
N HIS A 118 -26.90 14.42 27.62
CA HIS A 118 -25.49 14.51 27.99
C HIS A 118 -25.19 13.76 29.29
N ALA A 119 -24.00 13.20 29.39
CA ALA A 119 -23.45 12.79 30.67
C ALA A 119 -23.31 14.01 31.60
N VAL A 120 -23.54 13.82 32.89
CA VAL A 120 -23.55 14.89 33.89
C VAL A 120 -22.43 14.68 34.91
N THR A 121 -21.78 15.77 35.33
CA THR A 121 -20.80 15.73 36.42
C THR A 121 -21.50 15.76 37.78
N LYS A 122 -20.85 15.25 38.83
CA LYS A 122 -21.34 15.38 40.21
C LYS A 122 -21.55 16.85 40.59
N GLN A 123 -20.59 17.72 40.26
CA GLN A 123 -20.70 19.17 40.51
C GLN A 123 -21.97 19.79 39.92
N TYR A 124 -22.36 19.40 38.70
CA TYR A 124 -23.59 19.91 38.10
C TYR A 124 -24.83 19.49 38.89
N ILE A 125 -24.91 18.21 39.30
CA ILE A 125 -26.03 17.71 40.10
C ILE A 125 -26.05 18.40 41.47
N ASP A 126 -24.91 18.49 42.14
CA ASP A 126 -24.79 19.09 43.48
C ASP A 126 -25.19 20.58 43.46
N ALA A 127 -24.93 21.29 42.34
CA ALA A 127 -25.39 22.66 42.14
C ALA A 127 -26.87 22.77 41.76
N ALA A 128 -27.42 21.78 41.03
CA ALA A 128 -28.82 21.77 40.59
C ALA A 128 -29.80 21.34 41.70
N LEU A 129 -29.32 20.57 42.68
CA LEU A 129 -30.06 20.16 43.87
C LEU A 129 -29.44 20.82 45.11
N PRO A 130 -29.69 22.12 45.36
CA PRO A 130 -29.28 22.74 46.61
C PRO A 130 -29.89 21.93 47.74
N ASP A 131 -29.02 21.46 48.63
CA ASP A 131 -29.26 20.58 49.78
C ASP A 131 -30.75 20.45 50.16
N ALA A 132 -31.34 19.28 49.90
CA ALA A 132 -32.74 18.97 50.23
C ALA A 132 -33.03 19.11 51.74
N SER A 133 -31.99 19.29 52.57
CA SER A 133 -32.07 19.65 53.98
C SER A 133 -32.66 21.05 54.24
N SER A 134 -32.62 21.95 53.25
CA SER A 134 -33.14 23.31 53.38
C SER A 134 -34.67 23.39 53.45
N GLY A 135 -35.38 22.29 53.14
CA GLY A 135 -36.84 22.18 53.25
C GLY A 135 -37.35 21.12 54.23
N LEU A 136 -36.46 20.32 54.82
CA LEU A 136 -36.80 19.35 55.86
C LEU A 136 -35.74 19.41 56.95
N SER A 137 -35.81 20.44 57.81
CA SER A 137 -35.11 20.38 59.08
C SER A 137 -35.61 19.16 59.87
N ILE A 138 -34.72 18.43 60.54
CA ILE A 138 -35.12 17.39 61.50
C ILE A 138 -36.06 18.03 62.52
N GLY A 139 -37.34 17.65 62.48
CA GLY A 139 -38.39 18.22 63.34
C GLY A 139 -39.53 18.93 62.62
N ASP A 140 -39.50 19.09 61.30
CA ASP A 140 -40.62 19.67 60.56
C ASP A 140 -41.80 18.68 60.49
N VAL A 141 -42.78 18.85 61.38
CA VAL A 141 -43.99 18.01 61.44
C VAL A 141 -44.95 18.48 60.35
N VAL A 142 -45.26 17.62 59.37
CA VAL A 142 -46.37 17.81 58.44
C VAL A 142 -47.65 17.99 59.26
N ARG A 143 -48.12 19.23 59.44
CA ARG A 143 -49.44 19.46 60.03
C ARG A 143 -50.47 18.98 59.02
N LYS A 144 -51.07 17.82 59.28
CA LYS A 144 -52.29 17.41 58.57
C LYS A 144 -53.38 18.40 58.96
N THR A 145 -53.70 19.33 58.05
CA THR A 145 -54.87 20.18 58.18
C THR A 145 -56.09 19.26 58.19
N VAL A 146 -56.77 19.18 59.34
CA VAL A 146 -58.17 18.78 59.42
C VAL A 146 -59.05 19.99 59.12
#